data_AF-A0A8H6Y878-F1
#
_entry.id   AF-A0A8H6Y878-F1
#
_cell.length_a   1.000
_cell.length_b   1.000
_cell.length_c   1.000
_cell.angle_alpha   90.00
_cell.angle_beta   90.00
_cell.angle_gamma   90.00
#
_symmetry.space_group_name_H-M   'P 1'
#
loop_
_entity.id
_entity.type
_entity.pdbx_description
1 polymer ?
#
loop_
_entity_poly.entity_id
_entity_poly.type
_entity_poly.pdbx_seq_one_letter_code
_entity_poly.pdbx_strand_id
1 'polypeptide(L)'
;MPFETLEEDVLLEILLFSDISTVLAVSAINKALRRIALSKQLWLSLILDIRFREALELPPPNHERLECLSAEELINVVKNAVAGPGPLWDSTYDECSSVDMTSFQIPLDDMDDRPEARILPGARYLLLNSTSTTQQTLYIYDVWSACRVWYRLMQRCKMCEVDMVPGGAIARVFFVQKGNHTNSFTLHVEEVDLITGTSRELFNFSFDSIRLDSIVFGVLPCSIGGDFLLASVVHWHSPVVLINWRASTFVCLDRDSFFDVTILYTRWYWTKVS
;
A
#
# COMPACT_ATOMS: atom_id res chain seq x y z
N MET A 1 -17.44 -19.10 28.64
CA MET A 1 -16.23 -19.01 29.48
C MET A 1 -15.96 -17.55 29.78
N PRO A 2 -15.53 -17.19 30.99
CA PRO A 2 -15.08 -15.82 31.28
C PRO A 2 -13.90 -15.45 30.38
N PHE A 3 -13.83 -14.19 29.93
CA PHE A 3 -12.72 -13.70 29.11
C PHE A 3 -11.35 -13.85 29.81
N GLU A 4 -11.37 -13.85 31.15
CA GLU A 4 -10.21 -14.00 32.03
C GLU A 4 -9.66 -15.42 32.10
N THR A 5 -10.38 -16.43 31.60
CA THR A 5 -9.93 -17.82 31.58
C THR A 5 -9.24 -18.21 30.25
N LEU A 6 -9.13 -17.27 29.31
CA LEU A 6 -8.42 -17.48 28.06
C LEU A 6 -6.90 -17.43 28.27
N GLU A 7 -6.17 -18.22 27.49
CA GLU A 7 -4.71 -18.17 27.48
C GLU A 7 -4.20 -16.82 26.94
N GLU A 8 -3.05 -16.37 27.43
CA GLU A 8 -2.46 -15.07 27.09
C GLU A 8 -2.24 -14.91 25.57
N ASP A 9 -1.84 -15.99 24.89
CA ASP A 9 -1.61 -15.99 23.43
C ASP A 9 -2.91 -15.79 22.64
N VAL A 10 -4.01 -16.40 23.08
CA VAL A 10 -5.34 -16.23 22.45
C VAL A 10 -5.84 -14.80 22.63
N LEU A 11 -5.63 -14.22 23.82
CA LEU A 11 -5.98 -12.83 24.10
C LEU A 11 -5.16 -11.87 23.22
N LEU A 12 -3.87 -12.16 23.02
CA LEU A 12 -3.01 -11.37 22.13
C LEU A 12 -3.50 -11.44 20.69
N GLU A 13 -3.85 -12.62 20.18
CA GLU A 13 -4.45 -12.78 18.84
C GLU A 13 -5.75 -11.98 18.69
N ILE A 14 -6.67 -12.06 19.66
CA ILE A 14 -7.92 -11.29 19.64
C ILE A 14 -7.64 -9.78 19.57
N LEU A 15 -6.68 -9.30 20.35
CA LEU A 15 -6.30 -7.88 20.37
C LEU A 15 -5.61 -7.45 19.07
N LEU A 16 -4.90 -8.34 18.37
CA LEU A 16 -4.31 -8.05 17.06
C LEU A 16 -5.36 -7.80 15.97
N PHE A 17 -6.54 -8.41 16.09
CA PHE A 17 -7.65 -8.17 15.18
C PHE A 17 -8.53 -6.99 15.58
N SER A 18 -8.24 -6.35 16.72
CA SER A 18 -9.00 -5.22 17.24
C SER A 18 -8.42 -3.89 16.76
N ASP A 19 -9.25 -2.85 16.66
CA ASP A 19 -8.75 -1.50 16.43
C ASP A 19 -7.99 -0.95 17.66
N ILE A 20 -7.17 0.08 17.43
CA ILE A 20 -6.31 0.67 18.47
C ILE A 20 -7.13 1.24 19.62
N SER A 21 -8.30 1.84 19.33
CA SER A 21 -9.24 2.33 20.36
C SER A 21 -9.69 1.21 21.29
N THR A 22 -10.02 0.04 20.74
CA THR A 22 -10.45 -1.14 21.49
C THR A 22 -9.30 -1.68 22.33
N VAL A 23 -8.08 -1.77 21.78
CA VAL A 23 -6.90 -2.20 22.54
C VAL A 23 -6.64 -1.26 23.74
N LEU A 24 -6.75 0.06 23.54
CA LEU A 24 -6.61 1.05 24.61
C LEU A 24 -7.73 0.94 25.64
N ALA A 25 -8.98 0.76 25.22
CA ALA A 25 -10.11 0.57 26.11
C ALA A 25 -9.95 -0.71 26.97
N VAL A 26 -9.50 -1.81 26.36
CA VAL A 26 -9.22 -3.08 27.06
C VAL A 26 -8.13 -2.89 28.13
N SER A 27 -7.13 -2.04 27.86
CA SER A 27 -6.08 -1.75 28.83
C SER A 27 -6.56 -1.08 30.13
N ALA A 28 -7.76 -0.48 30.11
CA ALA A 28 -8.37 0.16 31.27
C ALA A 28 -9.25 -0.77 32.11
N ILE A 29 -9.60 -1.96 31.63
CA ILE A 29 -10.59 -2.85 32.27
C ILE A 29 -10.01 -3.50 33.54
N ASN A 30 -8.89 -4.21 33.42
CA ASN A 30 -8.25 -4.89 34.55
C ASN A 30 -6.72 -4.99 34.37
N LYS A 31 -6.00 -5.35 35.44
CA LYS A 31 -4.53 -5.40 35.45
C LYS A 31 -3.94 -6.44 34.49
N ALA A 32 -4.61 -7.59 34.32
CA ALA A 32 -4.13 -8.66 33.45
C ALA A 32 -4.21 -8.24 31.98
N LEU A 33 -5.36 -7.70 31.56
CA LEU A 33 -5.60 -7.16 30.23
C LEU A 33 -4.72 -5.95 29.96
N ARG A 34 -4.51 -5.08 30.95
CA ARG A 34 -3.56 -3.96 30.85
C ARG A 34 -2.15 -4.43 30.50
N ARG A 35 -1.66 -5.51 31.14
CA ARG A 35 -0.33 -6.07 30.85
C ARG A 35 -0.21 -6.53 29.40
N ILE A 36 -1.23 -7.23 28.88
CA ILE A 36 -1.25 -7.75 27.51
C ILE A 36 -1.41 -6.60 26.50
N ALA A 37 -2.38 -5.72 26.73
CA ALA A 37 -2.70 -4.58 25.87
C ALA A 37 -1.57 -3.54 25.80
N LEU A 38 -0.70 -3.46 26.82
CA LEU A 38 0.50 -2.61 26.82
C LEU A 38 1.79 -3.39 26.53
N SER A 39 1.68 -4.65 26.07
CA SER A 39 2.85 -5.46 25.76
C SER A 39 3.54 -4.96 24.49
N LYS A 40 4.88 -4.92 24.52
CA LYS A 40 5.71 -4.55 23.37
C LYS A 40 5.40 -5.40 22.13
N GLN A 41 5.14 -6.71 22.34
CA GLN A 41 4.85 -7.65 21.25
C GLN A 41 3.55 -7.32 20.52
N LEU A 42 2.50 -6.93 21.25
CA LEU A 42 1.22 -6.52 20.65
C LEU A 42 1.42 -5.27 19.78
N TRP A 43 2.06 -4.23 20.34
CA TRP A 43 2.26 -2.98 19.61
C TRP A 43 3.19 -3.12 18.41
N LEU A 44 4.25 -3.93 18.51
CA LEU A 44 5.07 -4.25 17.33
C LEU A 44 4.26 -4.92 16.23
N SER A 45 3.44 -5.90 16.58
CA SER A 45 2.61 -6.62 15.62
C SER A 45 1.52 -5.73 15.02
N LEU A 46 0.88 -4.87 15.81
CA LEU A 46 -0.07 -3.86 15.32
C LEU A 46 0.61 -2.87 14.37
N ILE A 47 1.79 -2.35 14.72
CA ILE A 47 2.55 -1.44 13.85
C ILE A 47 2.89 -2.12 12.51
N LEU A 48 3.32 -3.38 12.55
CA LEU A 48 3.64 -4.15 11.35
C LEU A 48 2.39 -4.43 10.50
N ASP A 49 1.27 -4.77 11.12
CA ASP A 49 -0.01 -4.98 10.44
C ASP A 49 -0.52 -3.67 9.81
N ILE A 50 -0.45 -2.55 10.53
CA ILE A 50 -0.91 -1.27 9.98
C ILE A 50 0.03 -0.78 8.86
N ARG A 51 1.33 -1.01 9.00
CA ARG A 51 2.31 -0.75 7.93
C ARG A 51 2.00 -1.61 6.70
N PHE A 52 1.61 -2.86 6.91
CA PHE A 52 1.25 -3.78 5.83
C PHE A 52 -0.04 -3.35 5.12
N ARG A 53 -1.00 -2.79 5.86
CA ARG A 53 -2.26 -2.26 5.31
C ARG A 53 -2.13 -0.88 4.65
N GLU A 54 -0.90 -0.41 4.41
CA GLU A 54 -0.57 0.87 3.76
C GLU A 54 -1.15 2.13 4.44
N ALA A 55 -1.72 1.99 5.64
CA ALA A 55 -2.49 3.06 6.26
C ALA A 55 -1.62 4.11 6.97
N LEU A 56 -0.35 3.80 7.31
CA LEU A 56 0.51 4.69 8.10
C LEU A 56 1.91 4.84 7.48
N GLU A 57 2.28 6.08 7.15
CA GLU A 57 3.69 6.49 7.04
C GLU A 57 4.29 6.53 8.44
N LEU A 58 4.85 5.39 8.87
CA LEU A 58 5.73 5.38 10.03
C LEU A 58 7.00 6.17 9.68
N PRO A 59 7.62 6.88 10.65
CA PRO A 59 8.86 7.60 10.41
C PRO A 59 9.92 6.70 9.75
N PRO A 60 10.76 7.25 8.86
CA PRO A 60 11.69 6.47 8.04
C PRO A 60 12.59 5.57 8.91
N PRO A 61 13.05 4.42 8.37
CA PRO A 61 13.83 3.38 9.09
C PRO A 61 15.21 3.83 9.61
N ASN A 62 15.49 5.13 9.62
CA ASN A 62 16.70 5.75 10.14
C ASN A 62 16.57 6.21 11.61
N HIS A 63 15.38 6.09 12.21
CA HIS A 63 15.22 6.06 13.66
C HIS A 63 15.28 4.61 14.15
N GLU A 64 15.80 4.41 15.36
CA GLU A 64 16.07 3.13 16.01
C GLU A 64 15.09 2.02 15.60
N ARG A 65 15.60 0.81 15.31
CA ARG A 65 14.76 -0.35 14.93
C ARG A 65 13.54 -0.39 15.85
N LEU A 66 12.34 -0.61 15.32
CA LEU A 66 11.11 -0.67 16.15
C LEU A 66 11.27 -1.64 17.35
N GLU A 67 12.08 -2.68 17.15
CA GLU A 67 12.47 -3.67 18.15
C GLU A 67 13.31 -3.09 19.31
N CYS A 68 13.94 -1.94 19.15
CA CYS A 68 14.70 -1.21 20.17
C CYS A 68 13.79 -0.29 21.01
N LEU A 69 12.66 0.15 20.46
CA LEU A 69 11.71 1.02 21.15
C LEU A 69 11.04 0.30 22.32
N SER A 70 10.77 1.04 23.39
CA SER A 70 9.93 0.62 24.50
C SER A 70 8.46 0.49 24.06
N ALA A 71 7.65 -0.22 24.85
CA ALA A 71 6.22 -0.35 24.56
C ALA A 71 5.51 1.02 24.50
N GLU A 72 5.92 1.96 25.36
CA GLU A 72 5.36 3.31 25.41
C GLU A 72 5.70 4.13 24.16
N GLU A 73 6.94 4.04 23.68
CA GLU A 73 7.35 4.67 22.42
C GLU A 73 6.58 4.09 21.23
N LEU A 74 6.37 2.77 21.19
CA LEU A 74 5.56 2.13 20.15
C LEU A 74 4.09 2.57 20.19
N ILE A 75 3.51 2.70 21.39
CA ILE A 75 2.15 3.24 21.57
C ILE A 75 2.07 4.66 21.00
N ASN A 76 3.06 5.50 21.31
CA ASN A 76 3.10 6.88 20.83
C ASN A 76 3.24 6.95 19.31
N VAL A 77 4.06 6.07 18.72
CA VAL A 77 4.16 5.92 17.26
C VAL A 77 2.79 5.62 16.64
N VAL A 78 2.06 4.64 17.19
CA VAL A 78 0.73 4.28 16.68
C VAL A 78 -0.29 5.39 16.88
N LYS A 79 -0.29 6.06 18.04
CA LYS A 79 -1.19 7.19 18.33
C LYS A 79 -0.98 8.34 17.35
N ASN A 80 0.28 8.74 17.14
CA ASN A 80 0.63 9.81 16.21
C ASN A 80 0.29 9.46 14.77
N ALA A 81 0.44 8.19 14.43
CA ALA A 81 0.17 7.72 13.09
C ALA A 81 -1.37 7.70 12.83
N VAL A 82 -2.19 7.21 13.77
CA VAL A 82 -3.66 7.23 13.61
C VAL A 82 -4.29 8.62 13.74
N ALA A 83 -3.79 9.47 14.64
CA ALA A 83 -4.33 10.81 14.82
C ALA A 83 -3.77 11.83 13.82
N GLY A 84 -2.75 11.46 13.04
CA GLY A 84 -1.94 12.40 12.27
C GLY A 84 -1.08 13.32 13.16
N PRO A 85 -0.32 14.25 12.57
CA PRO A 85 0.42 15.27 13.31
C PRO A 85 -0.54 16.34 13.89
N GLY A 86 -1.35 15.95 14.88
CA GLY A 86 -2.34 16.78 15.58
C GLY A 86 -2.33 16.54 17.09
N PRO A 87 -2.90 17.45 17.91
CA PRO A 87 -2.49 17.63 19.30
C PRO A 87 -2.79 16.41 20.16
N LEU A 88 -1.88 16.20 21.11
CA LEU A 88 -1.84 15.10 22.07
C LEU A 88 -3.22 14.77 22.65
N TRP A 89 -3.41 13.47 22.88
CA TRP A 89 -4.52 12.87 23.59
C TRP A 89 -4.51 13.32 25.06
N ASP A 90 -4.70 14.61 25.33
CA ASP A 90 -5.07 15.06 26.65
C ASP A 90 -6.48 14.55 26.93
N SER A 91 -6.60 13.88 28.06
CA SER A 91 -7.72 13.04 28.48
C SER A 91 -9.01 13.78 28.82
N THR A 92 -9.21 14.98 28.27
CA THR A 92 -10.48 15.70 28.32
C THR A 92 -11.22 15.45 27.01
N TYR A 93 -11.88 14.30 26.95
CA TYR A 93 -12.97 14.04 26.00
C TYR A 93 -14.12 14.99 26.36
N ASP A 94 -14.01 16.26 25.97
CA ASP A 94 -15.17 17.12 25.78
C ASP A 94 -15.52 17.06 24.29
N GLU A 95 -16.74 16.61 24.04
CA GLU A 95 -17.55 16.77 22.83
C GLU A 95 -16.78 16.80 21.51
N CYS A 96 -16.74 15.64 20.83
CA CYS A 96 -16.51 15.43 19.41
C CYS A 96 -16.57 16.74 18.58
N SER A 97 -15.45 17.47 18.59
CA SER A 97 -15.29 18.68 17.80
C SER A 97 -15.39 18.24 16.36
N SER A 98 -16.39 18.77 15.66
CA SER A 98 -16.68 18.53 14.25
C SER A 98 -15.39 18.24 13.48
N VAL A 99 -15.28 17.03 12.91
CA VAL A 99 -14.21 16.73 11.96
C VAL A 99 -14.27 17.84 10.91
N ASP A 100 -13.28 18.72 10.90
CA ASP A 100 -13.19 19.81 9.94
C ASP A 100 -13.00 19.18 8.56
N MET A 101 -14.12 18.91 7.90
CA MET A 101 -14.16 18.30 6.59
C MET A 101 -13.68 19.35 5.60
N THR A 102 -12.38 19.34 5.35
CA THR A 102 -11.76 20.20 4.36
C THR A 102 -12.06 19.61 2.98
N SER A 103 -13.08 20.14 2.31
CA SER A 103 -13.35 19.82 0.91
C SER A 103 -12.57 20.77 0.00
N PHE A 104 -11.75 20.23 -0.89
CA PHE A 104 -11.14 21.01 -1.96
C PHE A 104 -11.69 20.57 -3.31
N GLN A 105 -11.90 21.53 -4.20
CA GLN A 105 -12.36 21.25 -5.56
C GLN A 105 -11.16 21.00 -6.44
N ILE A 106 -11.08 19.80 -6.99
CA ILE A 106 -10.10 19.46 -8.02
C ILE A 106 -10.71 19.85 -9.36
N PRO A 107 -10.10 20.74 -10.16
CA PRO A 107 -10.60 21.05 -11.49
C PRO A 107 -10.52 19.78 -12.36
N LEU A 108 -11.69 19.22 -12.68
CA LEU A 108 -11.85 18.01 -13.50
C LEU A 108 -12.04 18.38 -14.99
N ASP A 109 -11.71 19.59 -15.40
CA ASP A 109 -12.10 20.17 -16.71
C ASP A 109 -11.63 19.34 -17.93
N ASP A 110 -10.68 18.41 -17.74
CA ASP A 110 -10.14 17.50 -18.76
C ASP A 110 -10.52 16.01 -18.55
N MET A 111 -11.50 15.69 -17.70
CA MET A 111 -11.85 14.32 -17.34
C MET A 111 -13.16 13.88 -18.00
N ASP A 112 -13.05 13.01 -19.02
CA ASP A 112 -14.21 12.48 -19.74
C ASP A 112 -15.10 11.56 -18.87
N ASP A 113 -14.55 10.95 -17.81
CA ASP A 113 -15.22 9.95 -16.96
C ASP A 113 -14.96 10.17 -15.46
N ARG A 114 -15.78 9.53 -14.60
CA ARG A 114 -15.60 9.55 -13.13
C ARG A 114 -14.26 8.90 -12.77
N PRO A 115 -13.24 9.68 -12.32
CA PRO A 115 -11.95 9.09 -12.04
C PRO A 115 -12.03 8.19 -10.82
N GLU A 116 -11.27 7.10 -10.84
CA GLU A 116 -11.03 6.28 -9.67
C GLU A 116 -10.05 7.02 -8.76
N ALA A 117 -10.49 7.33 -7.55
CA ALA A 117 -9.70 8.04 -6.56
C ALA A 117 -9.15 7.07 -5.51
N ARG A 118 -7.85 7.14 -5.26
CA ARG A 118 -7.18 6.35 -4.23
C ARG A 118 -6.19 7.21 -3.47
N ILE A 119 -6.29 7.22 -2.15
CA ILE A 119 -5.29 7.85 -1.29
C ILE A 119 -4.03 6.98 -1.31
N LEU A 120 -2.87 7.60 -1.57
CA LEU A 120 -1.58 6.91 -1.53
C LEU A 120 -1.13 6.71 -0.07
N PRO A 121 -0.26 5.71 0.20
CA PRO A 121 0.35 5.52 1.51
C PRO A 121 0.86 6.84 2.08
N GLY A 122 0.54 7.12 3.35
CA GLY A 122 0.86 8.39 4.02
C GLY A 122 -0.22 9.46 3.98
N ALA A 123 -1.31 9.24 3.25
CA ALA A 123 -2.48 10.11 3.17
C ALA A 123 -2.23 11.57 2.72
N ARG A 124 -0.99 11.90 2.35
CA ARG A 124 -0.61 13.22 1.84
C ARG A 124 -0.96 13.39 0.37
N TYR A 125 -0.92 12.31 -0.40
CA TYR A 125 -1.13 12.35 -1.84
C TYR A 125 -2.37 11.55 -2.26
N LEU A 126 -3.09 12.08 -3.24
CA LEU A 126 -4.25 11.47 -3.85
C LEU A 126 -3.91 11.10 -5.30
N LEU A 127 -4.04 9.82 -5.62
CA LEU A 127 -4.00 9.33 -6.99
C LEU A 127 -5.40 9.39 -7.58
N LEU A 128 -5.54 10.07 -8.72
CA LEU A 128 -6.73 10.01 -9.55
C LEU A 128 -6.40 9.30 -10.87
N ASN A 129 -7.12 8.23 -11.14
CA ASN A 129 -7.02 7.47 -12.38
C ASN A 129 -8.27 7.71 -13.23
N SER A 130 -8.13 8.51 -14.29
CA SER A 130 -9.19 8.72 -15.26
C SER A 130 -8.96 7.86 -16.48
N THR A 131 -9.95 7.05 -16.82
CA THR A 131 -9.87 6.14 -17.97
C THR A 131 -10.96 6.50 -18.95
N SER A 132 -10.57 6.84 -20.17
CA SER A 132 -11.46 6.99 -21.32
C SER A 132 -11.31 5.81 -22.27
N THR A 133 -12.14 5.78 -23.32
CA THR A 133 -12.10 4.72 -24.36
C THR A 133 -10.74 4.61 -25.07
N THR A 134 -9.95 5.68 -25.11
CA THR A 134 -8.70 5.73 -25.88
C THR A 134 -7.47 6.06 -25.04
N GLN A 135 -7.66 6.70 -23.89
CA GLN A 135 -6.59 7.27 -23.09
C GLN A 135 -6.84 6.97 -21.61
N GLN A 136 -5.77 6.78 -20.87
CA GLN A 136 -5.78 6.74 -19.42
C GLN A 136 -4.87 7.85 -18.92
N THR A 137 -5.38 8.66 -18.01
CA THR A 137 -4.62 9.77 -17.42
C THR A 137 -4.55 9.59 -15.91
N LEU A 138 -3.32 9.59 -15.41
CA LEU A 138 -3.05 9.58 -13.98
C LEU A 138 -2.74 10.99 -13.51
N TYR A 139 -3.24 11.33 -12.34
CA TYR A 139 -2.91 12.55 -11.64
C TYR A 139 -2.53 12.22 -10.21
N ILE A 140 -1.49 12.88 -9.70
CA ILE A 140 -1.16 12.85 -8.29
C ILE A 140 -1.32 14.27 -7.76
N TYR A 141 -2.17 14.42 -6.74
CA TYR A 141 -2.42 15.66 -6.03
C TYR A 141 -1.82 15.60 -4.63
N ASP A 142 -1.22 16.68 -4.16
CA ASP A 142 -0.96 16.88 -2.74
C ASP A 142 -2.27 17.37 -2.09
N VAL A 143 -2.80 16.58 -1.16
CA VAL A 143 -4.10 16.76 -0.52
C VAL A 143 -4.13 18.02 0.33
N TRP A 144 -3.01 18.39 0.95
CA TRP A 144 -2.94 19.54 1.86
C TRP A 144 -2.87 20.86 1.12
N SER A 145 -2.14 20.88 0.00
CA SER A 145 -2.04 22.07 -0.85
C SER A 145 -3.12 22.15 -1.92
N ALA A 146 -3.90 21.08 -2.11
CA ALA A 146 -4.86 20.92 -3.21
C ALA A 146 -4.24 21.15 -4.61
N CYS A 147 -2.92 20.93 -4.73
CA CYS A 147 -2.17 21.18 -5.95
C CYS A 147 -1.87 19.88 -6.67
N ARG A 148 -1.96 19.90 -8.00
CA ARG A 148 -1.48 18.81 -8.85
C ARG A 148 0.05 18.82 -8.82
N VAL A 149 0.62 17.72 -8.34
CA VAL A 149 2.07 17.52 -8.24
C VAL A 149 2.60 16.91 -9.53
N TRP A 150 1.89 15.92 -10.05
CA TRP A 150 2.33 15.16 -11.22
C TRP A 150 1.14 14.65 -12.03
N TYR A 151 1.34 14.42 -13.31
CA TYR A 151 0.39 13.72 -14.16
C TYR A 151 1.06 12.98 -15.31
N ARG A 152 0.36 11.98 -15.84
CA ARG A 152 0.79 11.26 -17.03
C ARG A 152 -0.38 10.88 -17.90
N LEU A 153 -0.30 11.28 -19.16
CA LEU A 153 -1.18 10.81 -20.22
C LEU A 153 -0.60 9.53 -20.83
N MET A 154 -1.38 8.45 -20.80
CA MET A 154 -0.99 7.14 -21.33
C MET A 154 -1.99 6.70 -22.39
N GLN A 155 -1.50 6.48 -23.60
CA GLN A 155 -2.33 5.94 -24.67
C GLN A 155 -2.34 4.42 -24.58
N ARG A 156 -3.52 3.81 -24.73
CA ARG A 156 -3.66 2.34 -24.79
C ARG A 156 -3.06 1.63 -23.56
N CYS A 157 -3.10 2.28 -22.40
CA CYS A 157 -2.73 1.69 -21.13
C CYS A 157 -3.69 0.54 -20.80
N LYS A 158 -3.15 -0.54 -20.26
CA LYS A 158 -3.92 -1.73 -19.84
C LYS A 158 -3.91 -1.94 -18.35
N MET A 159 -2.94 -1.37 -17.66
CA MET A 159 -2.69 -1.57 -16.25
C MET A 159 -1.85 -0.40 -15.77
N CYS A 160 -2.20 0.13 -14.61
CA CYS A 160 -1.40 1.11 -13.91
C CYS A 160 -1.46 0.83 -12.42
N GLU A 161 -0.33 0.95 -11.74
CA GLU A 161 -0.23 0.83 -10.30
C GLU A 161 0.83 1.80 -9.77
N VAL A 162 0.65 2.27 -8.54
CA VAL A 162 1.54 3.25 -7.91
C VAL A 162 1.95 2.75 -6.54
N ASP A 163 3.26 2.65 -6.32
CA ASP A 163 3.87 2.28 -5.05
C ASP A 163 4.61 3.48 -4.45
N MET A 164 4.52 3.66 -3.14
CA MET A 164 5.21 4.75 -2.44
C MET A 164 6.53 4.24 -1.87
N VAL A 165 7.62 4.91 -2.24
CA VAL A 165 8.94 4.60 -1.67
C VAL A 165 8.96 5.01 -0.19
N PRO A 166 9.62 4.25 0.70
CA PRO A 166 9.76 4.63 2.10
C PRO A 166 10.26 6.06 2.26
N GLY A 167 9.52 6.87 3.03
CA GLY A 167 9.78 8.30 3.23
C GLY A 167 8.82 9.22 2.48
N GLY A 168 7.92 8.71 1.64
CA GLY A 168 6.75 9.45 1.15
C GLY A 168 7.04 10.51 0.07
N ALA A 169 8.30 10.84 -0.19
CA ALA A 169 8.69 11.86 -1.16
C ALA A 169 8.73 11.36 -2.61
N ILE A 170 8.79 10.04 -2.81
CA ILE A 170 8.96 9.43 -4.12
C ILE A 170 7.86 8.38 -4.33
N ALA A 171 7.19 8.44 -5.47
CA ALA A 171 6.30 7.40 -5.96
C ALA A 171 6.95 6.65 -7.13
N ARG A 172 6.66 5.36 -7.25
CA ARG A 172 6.98 4.58 -8.45
C ARG A 172 5.69 4.26 -9.17
N VAL A 173 5.60 4.69 -10.41
CA VAL A 173 4.45 4.47 -11.27
C VAL A 173 4.79 3.39 -12.26
N PHE A 174 3.98 2.34 -12.27
CA PHE A 174 4.13 1.19 -13.14
C PHE A 174 2.96 1.16 -14.08
N PHE A 175 3.21 1.05 -15.37
CA PHE A 175 2.13 0.93 -16.33
C PHE A 175 2.50 0.05 -17.51
N VAL A 176 1.50 -0.64 -18.04
CA VAL A 176 1.65 -1.48 -19.23
C VAL A 176 0.92 -0.83 -20.39
N GLN A 177 1.69 -0.47 -21.41
CA GLN A 177 1.18 0.14 -22.63
C GLN A 177 1.07 -0.91 -23.73
N LYS A 178 -0.06 -0.93 -24.45
CA LYS A 178 -0.19 -1.71 -25.67
C LYS A 178 0.49 -0.97 -26.83
N GLY A 179 1.45 -1.61 -27.48
CA GLY A 179 2.14 -1.09 -28.66
C GLY A 179 1.24 -0.99 -29.89
N ASN A 180 1.80 -0.45 -30.97
CA ASN A 180 1.07 -0.24 -32.22
C ASN A 180 0.80 -1.54 -32.99
N HIS A 181 1.72 -2.49 -32.90
CA HIS A 181 1.53 -3.84 -33.43
C HIS A 181 0.52 -4.59 -32.56
N THR A 182 -0.30 -5.44 -33.18
CA THR A 182 -1.51 -6.04 -32.57
C THR A 182 -1.25 -6.75 -31.24
N ASN A 183 -0.01 -7.14 -30.99
CA ASN A 183 0.40 -8.06 -29.94
C ASN A 183 1.60 -7.60 -29.10
N SER A 184 2.18 -6.41 -29.29
CA SER A 184 3.31 -5.99 -28.45
C SER A 184 2.84 -5.21 -27.21
N PHE A 185 3.44 -5.45 -26.06
CA PHE A 185 3.24 -4.69 -24.83
C PHE A 185 4.56 -4.13 -24.32
N THR A 186 4.50 -3.02 -23.60
CA THR A 186 5.65 -2.41 -22.97
C THR A 186 5.32 -2.11 -21.52
N LEU A 187 6.08 -2.70 -20.60
CA LEU A 187 6.04 -2.34 -19.18
C LEU A 187 6.99 -1.16 -18.97
N HIS A 188 6.45 -0.09 -18.42
CA HIS A 188 7.19 1.08 -17.98
C HIS A 188 7.19 1.15 -16.46
N VAL A 189 8.33 1.55 -15.90
CA VAL A 189 8.48 1.93 -14.50
C VAL A 189 9.09 3.31 -14.48
N GLU A 190 8.36 4.25 -13.90
CA GLU A 190 8.81 5.62 -13.69
C GLU A 190 8.92 5.90 -12.20
N GLU A 191 9.97 6.61 -11.81
CA GLU A 191 10.10 7.21 -10.49
C GLU A 191 9.64 8.66 -10.58
N VAL A 192 8.79 9.07 -9.65
CA VAL A 192 8.22 10.40 -9.57
C VAL A 192 8.63 11.01 -8.24
N ASP A 193 9.36 12.12 -8.29
CA ASP A 193 9.64 12.94 -7.12
C ASP A 193 8.41 13.84 -6.89
N LEU A 194 7.70 13.59 -5.79
CA LEU A 194 6.45 14.28 -5.46
C LEU A 194 6.68 15.68 -4.85
N ILE A 195 7.92 16.03 -4.53
CA ILE A 195 8.27 17.37 -4.07
C ILE A 195 8.52 18.28 -5.27
N THR A 196 9.26 17.77 -6.27
CA THR A 196 9.61 18.55 -7.46
C THR A 196 8.61 18.39 -8.61
N GLY A 197 7.76 17.36 -8.56
CA GLY A 197 6.85 16.98 -9.64
C GLY A 197 7.56 16.39 -10.86
N THR A 198 8.87 16.10 -10.75
CA THR A 198 9.66 15.55 -11.85
C THR A 198 9.54 14.03 -11.90
N SER A 199 9.67 13.45 -13.09
CA SER A 199 9.73 12.00 -13.25
C SER A 199 10.93 11.55 -14.06
N ARG A 200 11.35 10.31 -13.80
CA ARG A 200 12.47 9.63 -14.46
C ARG A 200 12.07 8.20 -14.77
N GLU A 201 12.26 7.77 -16.02
CA GLU A 201 12.09 6.36 -16.39
C GLU A 201 13.19 5.52 -15.74
N LEU A 202 12.80 4.50 -14.98
CA LEU A 202 13.71 3.53 -14.36
C LEU A 202 13.87 2.28 -15.21
N PHE A 203 12.78 1.85 -15.85
CA PHE A 203 12.74 0.59 -16.58
C PHE A 203 11.71 0.65 -17.70
N ASN A 204 12.07 0.04 -18.83
CA ASN A 204 11.21 -0.09 -19.99
C ASN A 204 11.52 -1.43 -20.65
N PHE A 205 10.51 -2.31 -20.71
CA PHE A 205 10.67 -3.63 -21.28
C PHE A 205 9.49 -3.99 -22.17
N SER A 206 9.81 -4.29 -23.43
CA SER A 206 8.84 -4.71 -24.41
C SER A 206 8.76 -6.23 -24.52
N PHE A 207 7.55 -6.76 -24.58
CA PHE A 207 7.27 -8.19 -24.70
C PHE A 207 6.07 -8.43 -25.63
N ASP A 208 6.12 -9.51 -26.40
CA ASP A 208 5.05 -9.89 -27.31
C ASP A 208 4.01 -10.77 -26.62
N SER A 209 2.75 -10.63 -27.03
CA SER A 209 1.59 -11.39 -26.54
C SER A 209 1.71 -12.88 -26.85
N ILE A 210 2.57 -13.26 -27.81
CA ILE A 210 2.79 -14.64 -28.24
C ILE A 210 3.51 -15.44 -27.12
N ARG A 211 4.01 -14.78 -26.07
CA ARG A 211 4.47 -15.44 -24.83
C ARG A 211 3.41 -15.44 -23.71
N LEU A 212 2.27 -14.79 -23.94
CA LEU A 212 1.16 -14.61 -23.00
C LEU A 212 -0.15 -14.98 -23.71
N ASP A 213 -0.17 -16.12 -24.41
CA ASP A 213 -1.22 -16.55 -25.36
C ASP A 213 -2.63 -16.64 -24.76
N SER A 214 -2.78 -16.47 -23.45
CA SER A 214 -4.04 -16.34 -22.71
C SER A 214 -4.87 -15.08 -22.97
N ILE A 215 -4.24 -13.91 -22.79
CA ILE A 215 -4.87 -12.79 -22.05
C ILE A 215 -5.99 -12.06 -22.82
N VAL A 216 -7.23 -12.53 -22.73
CA VAL A 216 -8.45 -11.70 -22.74
C VAL A 216 -8.34 -10.65 -21.64
N PHE A 217 -8.15 -9.41 -22.06
CA PHE A 217 -7.89 -8.24 -21.22
C PHE A 217 -9.12 -7.81 -20.42
N GLY A 218 -9.26 -8.37 -19.22
CA GLY A 218 -9.81 -7.63 -18.07
C GLY A 218 -8.70 -6.78 -17.44
N VAL A 219 -9.07 -5.81 -16.60
CA VAL A 219 -8.11 -5.10 -15.73
C VAL A 219 -7.31 -6.16 -14.97
N LEU A 220 -6.00 -6.25 -15.20
CA LEU A 220 -5.15 -7.20 -14.50
C LEU A 220 -5.04 -6.70 -13.06
N PRO A 221 -5.51 -7.44 -12.04
CA PRO A 221 -5.16 -7.08 -10.68
C PRO A 221 -3.65 -7.20 -10.55
N CYS A 222 -3.02 -6.09 -10.23
CA CYS A 222 -1.60 -6.01 -9.97
C CYS A 222 -1.36 -5.47 -8.57
N SER A 223 -0.27 -5.92 -7.99
CA SER A 223 0.21 -5.44 -6.70
C SER A 223 1.72 -5.24 -6.81
N ILE A 224 2.22 -4.25 -6.10
CA ILE A 224 3.62 -3.86 -6.13
C ILE A 224 4.17 -3.95 -4.73
N GLY A 225 5.39 -4.46 -4.64
CA GLY A 225 6.14 -4.51 -3.39
C GLY A 225 7.62 -4.33 -3.67
N GLY A 226 8.11 -3.11 -3.52
CA GLY A 226 9.53 -2.79 -3.66
C GLY A 226 10.05 -3.00 -5.09
N ASP A 227 10.91 -4.00 -5.27
CA ASP A 227 11.56 -4.29 -6.56
C ASP A 227 10.73 -5.27 -7.43
N PHE A 228 9.54 -5.66 -6.97
CA PHE A 228 8.70 -6.66 -7.61
C PHE A 228 7.32 -6.12 -7.99
N LEU A 229 6.87 -6.54 -9.17
CA LEU A 229 5.51 -6.35 -9.66
C LEU A 229 4.86 -7.74 -9.79
N LEU A 230 3.71 -7.92 -9.16
CA LEU A 230 2.87 -9.09 -9.31
C LEU A 230 1.71 -8.73 -10.23
N ALA A 231 1.51 -9.47 -11.31
CA ALA A 231 0.39 -9.29 -12.22
C ALA A 231 -0.34 -10.62 -12.42
N SER A 232 -1.65 -10.63 -12.18
CA SER A 232 -2.48 -11.80 -12.43
C SER A 232 -3.08 -11.74 -13.83
N VAL A 233 -2.85 -12.76 -14.64
CA VAL A 233 -3.38 -12.88 -16.00
C VAL A 233 -4.77 -13.49 -15.97
N VAL A 234 -5.84 -12.74 -16.30
CA VAL A 234 -7.22 -13.23 -16.19
C VAL A 234 -7.55 -14.22 -17.31
N HIS A 235 -7.19 -15.50 -17.13
CA HIS A 235 -7.58 -16.65 -18.00
C HIS A 235 -8.01 -17.89 -17.23
N TRP A 236 -8.60 -18.86 -17.91
CA TRP A 236 -9.09 -20.11 -17.32
C TRP A 236 -7.99 -20.90 -16.55
N HIS A 237 -6.71 -20.63 -16.85
CA HIS A 237 -5.52 -21.15 -16.14
C HIS A 237 -4.58 -20.04 -15.63
N SER A 238 -5.14 -18.89 -15.24
CA SER A 238 -4.45 -17.64 -14.86
C SER A 238 -3.04 -17.81 -14.24
N PRO A 239 -1.95 -17.68 -15.02
CA PRO A 239 -0.63 -17.63 -14.44
C PRO A 239 -0.44 -16.30 -13.70
N VAL A 240 0.28 -16.35 -12.59
CA VAL A 240 0.73 -15.14 -11.90
C VAL A 240 2.12 -14.82 -12.39
N VAL A 241 2.33 -13.61 -12.93
CA VAL A 241 3.64 -13.17 -13.39
C VAL A 241 4.27 -12.32 -12.29
N LEU A 242 5.43 -12.77 -11.79
CA LEU A 242 6.27 -12.01 -10.88
C LEU A 242 7.41 -11.38 -11.69
N ILE A 243 7.46 -10.06 -11.74
CA ILE A 243 8.46 -9.30 -12.50
C ILE A 243 9.38 -8.61 -11.51
N ASN A 244 10.69 -8.88 -11.58
CA ASN A 244 11.72 -8.09 -10.93
C ASN A 244 12.26 -7.07 -11.93
N TRP A 245 11.69 -5.87 -11.91
CA TRP A 245 12.02 -4.81 -12.88
C TRP A 245 13.48 -4.37 -12.77
N ARG A 246 14.05 -4.41 -11.55
CA ARG A 246 15.44 -4.01 -11.32
C ARG A 246 16.44 -5.02 -11.89
N ALA A 247 16.15 -6.31 -11.75
CA ALA A 247 16.97 -7.38 -12.33
C ALA A 247 16.64 -7.65 -13.80
N SER A 248 15.60 -7.02 -14.37
CA SER A 248 15.09 -7.30 -15.71
C SER A 248 14.72 -8.79 -15.91
N THR A 249 14.19 -9.42 -14.86
CA THR A 249 13.78 -10.83 -14.90
C THR A 249 12.30 -10.96 -14.58
N PHE A 250 11.69 -12.05 -15.05
CA PHE A 250 10.33 -12.42 -14.67
C PHE A 250 10.21 -13.93 -14.51
N VAL A 251 9.24 -14.33 -13.69
CA VAL A 251 8.85 -15.72 -13.47
C VAL A 251 7.35 -15.81 -13.69
N CYS A 252 6.92 -16.73 -14.53
CA CYS A 252 5.51 -17.09 -14.67
C CYS A 252 5.22 -18.27 -13.75
N LEU A 253 4.28 -18.09 -12.84
CA LEU A 253 3.82 -19.13 -11.93
C LEU A 253 2.52 -19.71 -12.49
N ASP A 254 2.56 -20.96 -12.95
CA ASP A 254 1.39 -21.66 -13.48
C ASP A 254 0.53 -22.22 -12.34
N ARG A 255 -0.79 -22.03 -12.42
CA ARG A 255 -1.75 -22.43 -11.39
C ARG A 255 -1.75 -23.94 -11.13
N ASP A 256 -1.43 -24.74 -12.13
CA ASP A 256 -1.36 -26.20 -11.98
C ASP A 256 -0.17 -26.66 -11.12
N SER A 257 0.76 -25.75 -10.81
CA SER A 257 1.90 -25.98 -9.91
C SER A 257 1.64 -25.52 -8.46
N PHE A 258 0.47 -24.91 -8.17
CA PHE A 258 0.21 -24.20 -6.92
C PHE A 258 -0.27 -25.05 -5.74
N PHE A 259 -0.46 -26.37 -5.89
CA PHE A 259 -0.91 -27.19 -4.77
C PHE A 259 0.11 -27.31 -3.62
N ASP A 260 1.37 -26.91 -3.82
CA ASP A 260 2.39 -26.86 -2.76
C ASP A 260 2.91 -25.45 -2.43
N VAL A 261 2.40 -24.41 -3.09
CA VAL A 261 2.72 -23.03 -2.71
C VAL A 261 1.53 -22.45 -1.97
N THR A 262 1.46 -22.76 -0.68
CA THR A 262 0.70 -21.92 0.25
C THR A 262 1.34 -20.53 0.17
N ILE A 263 0.76 -19.61 -0.61
CA ILE A 263 1.01 -18.18 -0.44
C ILE A 263 0.37 -17.82 0.90
N LEU A 264 1.08 -18.17 1.96
CA LEU A 264 0.93 -17.52 3.24
C LEU A 264 1.38 -16.08 3.00
N TYR A 265 0.47 -15.12 3.20
CA TYR A 265 0.78 -13.70 3.34
C TYR A 265 1.60 -13.43 4.62
N THR A 266 2.58 -14.28 4.95
CA THR A 266 3.42 -14.16 6.14
C THR A 266 4.91 -14.17 5.78
N ARG A 267 5.55 -13.04 6.12
CA ARG A 267 6.97 -12.89 6.49
C ARG A 267 8.01 -13.54 5.55
N TRP A 268 8.57 -12.73 4.67
CA TRP A 268 9.87 -12.99 4.05
C TRP A 268 10.98 -12.73 5.07
N TYR A 269 11.44 -13.77 5.77
CA TYR A 269 12.74 -13.72 6.46
C TYR A 269 13.83 -14.19 5.49
N TRP A 270 14.80 -13.32 5.23
CA TRP A 270 16.02 -13.69 4.53
C TRP A 270 16.94 -14.43 5.50
N THR A 271 17.09 -15.75 5.35
CA THR A 271 18.28 -16.45 5.88
C THR A 271 19.33 -16.48 4.80
N LYS A 272 20.46 -15.85 5.09
CA LYS A 272 21.67 -15.87 4.28
C LYS A 272 22.29 -17.27 4.40
N VAL A 273 22.18 -18.09 3.37
CA VAL A 273 22.95 -19.34 3.29
C VAL A 273 24.28 -18.99 2.62
N SER A 274 25.35 -19.25 3.37
CA SER A 274 26.76 -19.20 2.96
C SER A 274 27.07 -20.21 1.86
#